data_AF-A0A7C5ALK5-F1
#
_entry.id   AF-A0A7C5ALK5-F1
#
_cell.length_a   1.000
_cell.length_b   1.000
_cell.length_c   1.000
_cell.angle_alpha   90.00
_cell.angle_beta   90.00
_cell.angle_gamma   90.00
#
_symmetry.space_group_name_H-M   'P 1'
#
loop_
_entity.id
_entity.type
_entity.pdbx_description
1 polymer ?
#
loop_
_entity_poly.entity_id
_entity_poly.type
_entity_poly.pdbx_seq_one_letter_code
_entity_poly.pdbx_strand_id
1 'polypeptide(L)'
;MSINHLESWVLAQVGLEVALIFLLAFFLVRIRALDKLLQNYNQEGAALKTALSELTEKMASWEKRQTDLEETLYNLRGLGELQTVLPNKSAPLGSQTTGADPPANPSPRKPSLRLQVENLHLQGFTPAEIARHLGLHPSEVKMALELSRLKRESA
;
A
#
# COMPACT_ATOMS: atom_id res chain seq x y z
N MET A 1 -28.85 79.54 -22.07
CA MET A 1 -28.62 78.10 -22.33
C MET A 1 -29.97 77.45 -22.48
N SER A 2 -30.22 76.81 -23.63
CA SER A 2 -31.53 76.26 -23.99
C SER A 2 -31.84 75.00 -23.18
N ILE A 3 -33.11 74.84 -22.81
CA ILE A 3 -33.68 73.74 -22.02
C ILE A 3 -33.24 72.35 -22.54
N ASN A 4 -33.08 72.23 -23.86
CA ASN A 4 -32.63 71.00 -24.54
C ASN A 4 -31.23 70.54 -24.09
N HIS A 5 -30.35 71.45 -23.71
CA HIS A 5 -29.00 71.11 -23.23
C HIS A 5 -29.06 70.53 -21.80
N LEU A 6 -30.02 70.98 -20.98
CA LEU A 6 -30.22 70.45 -19.63
C LEU A 6 -30.80 69.03 -19.71
N GLU A 7 -31.76 68.82 -20.60
CA GLU A 7 -32.39 67.51 -20.84
C GLU A 7 -31.35 66.47 -21.31
N SER A 8 -30.47 66.84 -22.25
CA SER A 8 -29.39 65.95 -22.70
C SER A 8 -28.41 65.57 -21.58
N TRP A 9 -28.14 66.48 -20.64
CA TRP A 9 -27.26 66.21 -19.49
C TRP A 9 -27.90 65.27 -18.48
N VAL A 10 -29.19 65.48 -18.18
CA VAL A 10 -29.94 64.58 -17.30
C VAL A 10 -30.05 63.19 -17.91
N LEU A 11 -30.29 63.08 -19.22
CA LEU A 11 -30.38 61.78 -19.89
C LEU A 11 -29.04 61.04 -19.89
N ALA A 12 -27.93 61.76 -20.08
CA ALA A 12 -26.58 61.20 -19.97
C ALA A 12 -26.28 60.73 -18.54
N GLN A 13 -26.69 61.49 -17.52
CA GLN A 13 -26.52 61.10 -16.12
C GLN A 13 -27.34 59.85 -15.77
N VAL A 14 -28.62 59.80 -16.16
CA VAL A 14 -29.47 58.61 -15.94
C VAL A 14 -28.91 57.39 -16.68
N GLY A 15 -28.42 57.57 -17.91
CA GLY A 15 -27.76 56.50 -18.66
C GLY A 15 -26.52 55.97 -17.94
N LEU A 16 -25.70 56.85 -17.36
CA LEU A 16 -24.55 56.47 -16.56
C LEU A 16 -24.96 55.70 -15.29
N GLU A 17 -26.00 56.15 -14.58
CA GLU A 17 -26.52 55.48 -13.39
C GLU A 17 -27.04 54.07 -13.71
N VAL A 18 -27.81 53.92 -14.79
CA VAL A 18 -28.31 52.61 -15.24
C VAL A 18 -27.16 51.69 -15.63
N ALA A 19 -26.15 52.21 -16.35
CA ALA A 19 -24.96 51.44 -16.69
C ALA A 19 -24.18 50.99 -15.43
N LEU A 20 -24.08 51.87 -14.43
CA LEU A 20 -23.40 51.56 -13.17
C LEU A 20 -24.16 50.49 -12.37
N ILE A 21 -25.48 50.58 -12.31
CA ILE A 21 -26.33 49.56 -11.67
C ILE A 21 -26.17 48.21 -12.38
N PHE A 22 -26.15 48.20 -13.72
CA PHE A 22 -25.96 46.98 -14.49
C PHE A 22 -24.59 46.35 -14.24
N LEU A 23 -23.54 47.17 -14.22
CA LEU A 23 -22.18 46.75 -13.89
C LEU A 23 -22.13 46.14 -12.47
N LEU A 24 -22.74 46.80 -11.50
CA LEU A 24 -22.79 46.33 -10.11
C LEU A 24 -23.51 44.98 -10.00
N ALA A 25 -24.67 44.83 -10.66
CA ALA A 25 -25.42 43.59 -10.71
C ALA A 25 -24.61 42.46 -11.37
N PHE A 26 -23.92 42.75 -12.47
CA PHE A 26 -23.04 41.80 -13.14
C PHE A 26 -21.90 41.33 -12.23
N PHE A 27 -21.25 42.25 -11.52
CA PHE A 27 -20.20 41.92 -10.57
C PHE A 27 -20.73 41.10 -9.38
N LEU A 28 -21.89 41.43 -8.83
CA LEU A 28 -22.54 40.67 -7.75
C LEU A 28 -22.81 39.22 -8.17
N VAL A 29 -23.33 39.01 -9.38
CA VAL A 29 -23.54 37.66 -9.93
C VAL A 29 -22.22 36.92 -10.07
N ARG A 30 -21.17 37.60 -10.56
CA ARG A 30 -19.84 36.99 -10.74
C ARG A 30 -19.19 36.61 -9.41
N ILE A 31 -19.28 37.47 -8.39
CA ILE A 31 -18.81 37.18 -7.03
C ILE A 31 -19.55 35.98 -6.46
N ARG A 32 -20.89 35.91 -6.62
CA ARG A 32 -21.68 34.77 -6.16
C ARG A 32 -21.32 33.46 -6.87
N ALA A 33 -20.96 33.52 -8.15
CA ALA A 33 -20.45 32.36 -8.88
C ALA A 33 -19.07 31.90 -8.38
N LEU A 34 -18.18 32.85 -8.09
CA LEU A 34 -16.86 32.56 -7.50
C LEU A 34 -16.98 31.99 -6.09
N ASP A 35 -17.91 32.50 -5.27
CA ASP A 35 -18.16 32.02 -3.91
C ASP A 35 -18.64 30.56 -3.90
N LYS A 36 -19.56 30.19 -4.80
CA LYS A 36 -19.97 28.79 -4.99
C LYS A 36 -18.81 27.87 -5.40
N LEU A 37 -17.95 28.36 -6.29
CA LEU A 37 -16.79 27.62 -6.77
C LEU A 37 -15.78 27.42 -5.63
N LEU A 38 -15.54 28.45 -4.82
CA LEU A 38 -14.68 28.39 -3.64
C LEU A 38 -15.23 27.41 -2.57
N GLN A 39 -16.55 27.39 -2.36
CA GLN A 39 -17.18 26.41 -1.48
C GLN A 39 -16.99 24.97 -1.96
N ASN A 40 -17.13 24.71 -3.26
CA ASN A 40 -16.88 23.39 -3.83
C ASN A 40 -15.42 22.95 -3.62
N TYR A 41 -14.45 23.83 -3.91
CA TYR A 41 -13.04 23.53 -3.66
C TYR A 41 -12.73 23.30 -2.18
N ASN A 42 -13.39 24.03 -1.28
CA ASN A 42 -13.20 23.83 0.16
C ASN A 42 -13.80 22.50 0.63
N GLN A 43 -14.92 22.05 0.05
CA GLN A 43 -15.47 20.72 0.30
C GLN A 43 -14.54 19.61 -0.20
N GLU A 44 -14.00 19.75 -1.40
CA GLU A 44 -13.00 18.81 -1.94
C GLU A 44 -11.74 18.79 -1.06
N GLY A 45 -11.27 19.96 -0.62
CA GLY A 45 -10.15 20.10 0.31
C GLY A 45 -10.41 19.48 1.67
N ALA A 46 -11.65 19.57 2.19
CA ALA A 46 -12.05 18.89 3.42
C ALA A 46 -12.06 17.37 3.25
N ALA A 47 -12.56 16.85 2.12
CA ALA A 47 -12.55 15.42 1.80
C ALA A 47 -11.13 14.86 1.67
N LEU A 48 -10.21 15.63 1.05
CA LEU A 48 -8.79 15.30 0.96
C LEU A 48 -8.13 15.26 2.34
N LYS A 49 -8.44 16.21 3.22
CA LYS A 49 -7.93 16.21 4.61
C LYS A 49 -8.43 14.99 5.40
N THR A 50 -9.70 14.61 5.25
CA THR A 50 -10.23 13.41 5.91
C THR A 50 -9.59 12.13 5.37
N ALA A 51 -9.36 12.05 4.05
CA ALA A 51 -8.66 10.92 3.45
C ALA A 51 -7.19 10.84 3.92
N LEU A 52 -6.50 11.98 4.06
CA LEU A 52 -5.15 12.05 4.61
C LEU A 52 -5.09 11.63 6.08
N SER A 53 -6.05 12.04 6.91
CA SER A 53 -6.11 11.59 8.31
C SER A 53 -6.35 10.08 8.39
N GLU A 54 -7.20 9.52 7.52
CA GLU A 54 -7.44 8.07 7.47
C GLU A 54 -6.20 7.30 7.00
N LEU A 55 -5.46 7.84 6.03
CA LEU A 55 -4.17 7.29 5.58
C LEU A 55 -3.11 7.35 6.67
N THR A 56 -3.07 8.44 7.45
CA THR A 56 -2.14 8.61 8.56
C THR A 56 -2.46 7.65 9.70
N GLU A 57 -3.75 7.45 10.01
CA GLU A 57 -4.19 6.45 10.98
C GLU A 57 -3.86 5.03 10.54
N LYS A 58 -4.07 4.70 9.26
CA LYS A 58 -3.63 3.42 8.69
C LYS A 58 -2.12 3.25 8.81
N MET A 59 -1.33 4.28 8.52
CA MET A 59 0.14 4.24 8.65
C MET A 59 0.56 3.98 10.11
N ALA A 60 -0.04 4.69 11.07
CA ALA A 60 0.20 4.45 12.50
C ALA A 60 -0.20 3.03 12.93
N SER A 61 -1.29 2.48 12.37
CA SER A 61 -1.71 1.10 12.65
C SER A 61 -0.72 0.05 12.11
N TRP A 62 -0.08 0.32 10.97
CA TRP A 62 0.95 -0.54 10.39
C TRP A 62 2.25 -0.47 11.19
N GLU A 63 2.65 0.73 11.61
CA GLU A 63 3.82 0.92 12.46
C GLU A 63 3.65 0.19 13.80
N LYS A 64 2.46 0.27 14.41
CA LYS A 64 2.13 -0.49 15.63
C LYS A 64 2.19 -2.01 15.41
N ARG A 65 1.79 -2.50 14.24
CA ARG A 65 1.91 -3.94 13.91
C ARG A 65 3.35 -4.34 13.67
N GLN A 66 4.17 -3.46 13.11
CA GLN A 66 5.60 -3.72 12.95
C GLN A 66 6.29 -3.81 14.32
N THR A 67 5.99 -2.89 15.25
CA THR A 67 6.57 -2.96 16.60
C THR A 67 6.10 -4.20 17.37
N ASP A 68 4.83 -4.59 17.24
CA ASP A 68 4.30 -5.82 17.84
C ASP A 68 4.98 -7.09 17.25
N LEU A 69 5.21 -7.10 15.93
CA LEU A 69 5.96 -8.17 15.27
C LEU A 69 7.44 -8.19 15.68
N GLU A 70 8.08 -7.04 15.84
CA GLU A 70 9.45 -6.93 16.34
C GLU A 70 9.56 -7.40 17.79
N GLU A 71 8.59 -7.04 18.64
CA GLU A 71 8.52 -7.46 20.04
C GLU A 71 8.32 -8.98 20.15
N THR A 72 7.41 -9.56 19.36
CA THR A 72 7.22 -11.02 19.33
C THR A 72 8.46 -11.76 18.81
N LEU A 73 9.15 -11.24 17.80
CA LEU A 73 10.42 -11.80 17.32
C LEU A 73 11.53 -11.68 18.36
N TYR A 74 11.62 -10.57 19.08
CA TYR A 74 12.59 -10.38 20.16
C TYR A 74 12.34 -11.37 21.31
N ASN A 75 11.07 -11.53 21.72
CA ASN A 75 10.66 -12.50 22.74
C ASN A 75 10.97 -13.94 22.33
N LEU A 76 10.67 -14.33 21.09
CA LEU A 76 11.01 -15.65 20.55
C LEU A 76 12.53 -15.87 20.47
N ARG A 77 13.30 -14.84 20.12
CA ARG A 77 14.77 -14.91 20.10
C ARG A 77 15.34 -15.09 21.50
N GLY A 78 14.84 -14.37 22.50
CA GLY A 78 15.24 -14.53 23.89
C GLY A 78 14.89 -15.91 24.46
N LEU A 79 13.73 -16.47 24.08
CA LEU A 79 13.36 -17.85 24.39
C LEU A 79 14.26 -18.88 23.66
N GLY A 80 14.67 -18.59 22.43
CA GLY A 80 15.63 -19.39 21.67
C GLY A 80 17.01 -19.45 22.32
N GLU A 81 17.50 -18.33 22.87
CA GLU A 81 18.75 -18.31 23.65
C GLU A 81 18.64 -19.08 24.97
N LEU A 82 17.49 -19.03 25.65
CA LEU A 82 17.27 -19.87 26.84
C LEU A 82 17.19 -21.37 26.48
N GLN A 83 16.71 -21.71 25.28
CA GLN A 83 16.65 -23.10 24.80
C GLN A 83 18.02 -23.64 24.39
N THR A 84 18.95 -22.82 23.91
CA THR A 84 20.35 -23.23 23.67
C THR A 84 21.17 -23.37 24.96
N VAL A 85 20.69 -22.80 26.07
CA VAL A 85 21.34 -22.85 27.40
C VAL A 85 20.72 -23.94 28.30
N LEU A 86 19.93 -24.88 27.77
CA LEU A 86 19.71 -26.18 28.39
C LEU A 86 20.71 -27.23 27.83
N PRO A 87 21.91 -27.40 28.43
CA PRO A 87 22.74 -28.54 28.13
C PRO A 87 22.29 -29.69 29.02
N ASN A 88 21.66 -30.74 28.46
CA ASN A 88 21.89 -32.07 29.03
C ASN A 88 21.44 -33.22 28.11
N LYS A 89 22.46 -33.95 27.64
CA LYS A 89 22.66 -35.36 27.95
C LYS A 89 21.62 -36.34 27.40
N SER A 90 21.88 -36.74 26.16
CA SER A 90 21.67 -38.11 25.71
C SER A 90 22.69 -38.46 24.62
N ALA A 91 23.78 -39.10 25.03
CA ALA A 91 24.59 -39.99 24.20
C ALA A 91 24.51 -41.39 24.84
N PRO A 92 24.93 -42.51 24.19
CA PRO A 92 25.49 -42.70 22.84
C PRO A 92 24.89 -43.92 22.08
N LEU A 93 25.08 -44.04 20.74
CA LEU A 93 25.51 -45.29 20.05
C LEU A 93 25.49 -45.19 18.52
N GLY A 94 26.60 -45.60 17.88
CA GLY A 94 26.70 -46.22 16.53
C GLY A 94 26.32 -45.34 15.33
N SER A 95 27.02 -45.30 14.20
CA SER A 95 27.90 -46.27 13.57
C SER A 95 28.67 -45.59 12.43
N GLN A 96 29.90 -46.03 12.25
CA GLN A 96 30.83 -45.70 11.17
C GLN A 96 30.22 -45.84 9.77
N THR A 97 30.62 -44.97 8.84
CA THR A 97 31.15 -45.41 7.52
C THR A 97 32.09 -44.35 6.95
N THR A 98 33.23 -44.86 6.49
CA THR A 98 34.44 -44.28 5.93
C THR A 98 34.26 -43.69 4.53
N GLY A 99 35.09 -42.69 4.18
CA GLY A 99 35.60 -42.57 2.80
C GLY A 99 35.74 -41.17 2.18
N ALA A 100 36.97 -40.66 2.21
CA ALA A 100 37.69 -39.93 1.14
C ALA A 100 37.16 -38.59 0.56
N ASP A 101 38.04 -37.58 0.66
CA ASP A 101 38.07 -36.26 -0.01
C ASP A 101 38.75 -36.35 -1.41
N PRO A 102 38.81 -35.30 -2.28
CA PRO A 102 37.77 -34.56 -3.02
C PRO A 102 38.02 -34.59 -4.57
N PRO A 103 37.12 -34.08 -5.45
CA PRO A 103 37.32 -32.70 -5.93
C PRO A 103 36.02 -31.92 -6.32
N ALA A 104 36.15 -30.60 -6.29
CA ALA A 104 35.39 -29.60 -7.06
C ALA A 104 33.84 -29.52 -6.90
N ASN A 105 33.44 -28.52 -6.10
CA ASN A 105 32.14 -27.84 -6.13
C ASN A 105 31.72 -27.48 -7.58
N PRO A 106 30.41 -27.52 -7.94
CA PRO A 106 29.53 -26.48 -7.43
C PRO A 106 28.13 -26.97 -7.00
N SER A 107 27.73 -26.47 -5.84
CA SER A 107 26.35 -26.30 -5.36
C SER A 107 25.56 -27.57 -5.03
N PRO A 108 25.14 -27.76 -3.76
CA PRO A 108 24.14 -28.75 -3.43
C PRO A 108 22.86 -28.36 -4.17
N ARG A 109 22.38 -29.24 -5.05
CA ARG A 109 21.08 -29.12 -5.70
C ARG A 109 20.04 -28.91 -4.61
N LYS A 110 19.62 -27.65 -4.41
CA LYS A 110 18.44 -27.31 -3.61
C LYS A 110 17.31 -28.18 -4.17
N PRO A 111 16.53 -28.90 -3.33
CA PRO A 111 15.33 -29.58 -3.82
C PRO A 111 14.54 -28.55 -4.61
N SER A 112 14.21 -28.86 -5.88
CA SER A 112 13.65 -27.87 -6.79
C SER A 112 12.45 -27.22 -6.13
N LEU A 113 12.48 -25.88 -5.98
CA LEU A 113 11.46 -25.09 -5.28
C LEU A 113 10.03 -25.52 -5.66
N ARG A 114 9.84 -25.97 -6.90
CA ARG A 114 8.60 -26.56 -7.43
C ARG A 114 8.11 -27.80 -6.66
N LEU A 115 8.99 -28.78 -6.39
CA LEU A 115 8.67 -29.96 -5.59
C LEU A 115 8.37 -29.59 -4.14
N GLN A 116 9.03 -28.57 -3.60
CA GLN A 116 8.82 -28.11 -2.24
C GLN A 116 7.48 -27.37 -2.10
N VAL A 117 7.14 -26.50 -3.06
CA VAL A 117 5.83 -25.84 -3.17
C VAL A 117 4.71 -26.89 -3.30
N GLU A 118 4.91 -27.91 -4.14
CA GLU A 118 3.92 -28.96 -4.38
C GLU A 118 3.71 -29.85 -3.16
N ASN A 119 4.79 -30.23 -2.46
CA ASN A 119 4.70 -31.01 -1.22
C ASN A 119 3.95 -30.24 -0.13
N LEU A 120 4.26 -28.95 0.06
CA LEU A 120 3.58 -28.10 1.03
C LEU A 120 2.11 -27.85 0.64
N HIS A 121 1.81 -27.71 -0.64
CA HIS A 121 0.43 -27.58 -1.09
C HIS A 121 -0.39 -28.86 -0.86
N LEU A 122 0.20 -30.04 -1.09
CA LEU A 122 -0.41 -31.33 -0.78
C LEU A 122 -0.59 -31.56 0.72
N GLN A 123 0.23 -30.90 1.54
CA GLN A 123 0.11 -30.90 3.00
C GLN A 123 -1.01 -29.95 3.51
N GLY A 124 -1.69 -29.25 2.60
CA GLY A 124 -2.84 -28.38 2.90
C GLY A 124 -2.49 -26.92 3.16
N PHE A 125 -1.23 -26.51 2.97
CA PHE A 125 -0.83 -25.13 3.19
C PHE A 125 -1.37 -24.19 2.11
N THR A 126 -1.77 -23.00 2.53
CA THR A 126 -2.23 -21.96 1.62
C THR A 126 -1.04 -21.39 0.83
N PRO A 127 -1.24 -20.88 -0.40
CA PRO A 127 -0.15 -20.31 -1.21
C PRO A 127 0.61 -19.17 -0.51
N ALA A 128 -0.07 -18.43 0.37
CA ALA A 128 0.53 -17.35 1.16
C ALA A 128 1.45 -17.88 2.27
N GLU A 129 1.13 -19.01 2.88
CA GLU A 129 1.97 -19.67 3.89
C GLU A 129 3.18 -20.33 3.24
N ILE A 130 3.01 -20.94 2.07
CA ILE A 130 4.11 -21.51 1.28
C ILE A 130 5.11 -20.42 0.86
N ALA A 131 4.59 -19.25 0.45
CA ALA A 131 5.40 -18.07 0.12
C ALA A 131 6.23 -17.60 1.32
N ARG A 132 5.62 -17.53 2.51
CA ARG A 132 6.34 -17.20 3.75
C ARG A 132 7.36 -18.26 4.15
N HIS A 133 7.04 -19.54 4.00
CA HIS A 133 7.91 -20.65 4.40
C HIS A 133 9.14 -20.79 3.50
N LEU A 134 9.00 -20.46 2.22
CA LEU A 134 10.08 -20.52 1.25
C LEU A 134 10.80 -19.17 1.06
N GLY A 135 10.30 -18.10 1.65
CA GLY A 135 10.81 -16.73 1.43
C GLY A 135 10.62 -16.25 -0.01
N LEU A 136 9.63 -16.80 -0.72
CA LEU A 136 9.31 -16.47 -2.11
C LEU A 136 8.08 -15.55 -2.18
N HIS A 137 7.95 -14.79 -3.26
CA HIS A 137 6.78 -13.93 -3.46
C HIS A 137 5.54 -14.80 -3.79
N PRO A 138 4.33 -14.48 -3.30
CA PRO A 138 3.12 -15.30 -3.54
C PRO A 138 2.80 -15.53 -5.03
N SER A 139 3.23 -14.62 -5.91
CA SER A 139 3.10 -14.80 -7.36
C SER A 139 4.00 -15.92 -7.91
N GLU A 140 5.18 -16.12 -7.34
CA GLU A 140 6.12 -17.17 -7.76
C GLU A 140 5.63 -18.56 -7.33
N VAL A 141 5.02 -18.64 -6.14
CA VAL A 141 4.37 -19.87 -5.65
C VAL A 141 3.17 -20.24 -6.51
N LYS A 142 2.33 -19.27 -6.87
CA LYS A 142 1.19 -19.51 -7.78
C LYS A 142 1.65 -19.95 -9.16
N MET A 143 2.68 -19.31 -9.71
CA MET A 143 3.27 -19.69 -10.99
C MET A 143 3.91 -21.08 -10.95
N ALA A 144 4.58 -21.45 -9.85
CA ALA A 144 5.14 -22.78 -9.67
C ALA A 144 4.04 -23.86 -9.63
N LEU A 145 2.92 -23.59 -8.96
CA LEU A 145 1.75 -24.47 -8.95
C LEU A 145 1.09 -24.60 -10.32
N GLU A 146 0.92 -23.50 -11.05
CA GLU A 146 0.36 -23.52 -12.41
C GLU A 146 1.26 -24.29 -13.39
N LEU A 147 2.57 -24.13 -13.30
CA LEU A 147 3.53 -24.91 -14.10
C LEU A 147 3.49 -26.40 -13.74
N SER A 148 3.34 -26.75 -12.46
CA SER A 148 3.17 -28.14 -12.05
C SER A 148 1.87 -28.74 -12.55
N ARG A 149 0.78 -27.97 -12.57
CA ARG A 149 -0.51 -28.40 -13.14
C ARG A 149 -0.40 -28.62 -14.64
N LEU A 150 0.16 -27.66 -15.38
CA LEU A 150 0.39 -27.80 -16.83
C LEU A 150 1.26 -29.02 -17.15
N LYS A 151 2.30 -29.28 -16.34
CA LYS A 151 3.18 -30.43 -16.53
C LYS A 151 2.45 -31.77 -16.35
N ARG A 152 1.53 -31.88 -15.39
CA ARG A 152 0.71 -33.08 -15.20
C ARG A 152 -0.32 -33.29 -16.30
N GLU A 153 -0.73 -32.22 -16.98
CA GLU A 153 -1.68 -32.29 -18.10
C GLU A 153 -0.98 -32.58 -19.44
N SER A 154 0.33 -32.33 -19.53
CA SER A 154 1.18 -32.64 -20.68
C SER A 154 1.87 -34.01 -20.64
N ALA A 155 1.60 -34.83 -19.62
CA ALA A 155 2.16 -36.17 -19.42
C ALA A 155 1.05 -37.22 -19.45
#